data_AF-A0A8T6VQA6-F1
#
_entry.id   AF-A0A8T6VQA6-F1
#
_cell.length_a   1.000
_cell.length_b   1.000
_cell.length_c   1.000
_cell.angle_alpha   90.00
_cell.angle_beta   90.00
_cell.angle_gamma   90.00
#
_symmetry.space_group_name_H-M   'P 1'
#
loop_
_entity.id
_entity.type
_entity.pdbx_description
1 polymer ?
#
loop_
_entity_poly.entity_id
_entity_poly.type
_entity_poly.pdbx_seq_one_letter_code
_entity_poly.pdbx_strand_id
1 'polypeptide(L)' 'AQKYLTIFPNPAQNNLQIEWSGEKEIEQIEIYNASGKTIWQENTRLNKSLKLNVSQWATGV' A
#
# COMPACT_ATOMS: atom_id res chain seq x y z
N ALA A 1 -14.11 -15.83 -6.10
CA ALA A 1 -13.96 -14.40 -6.38
C ALA A 1 -12.48 -14.07 -6.48
N GLN A 2 -12.04 -13.48 -7.60
CA GLN A 2 -10.63 -13.13 -7.82
C GLN A 2 -10.34 -11.79 -7.14
N LYS A 3 -9.30 -11.75 -6.30
CA LYS A 3 -8.82 -10.53 -5.64
C LYS A 3 -7.69 -9.97 -6.47
N TYR A 4 -7.80 -8.71 -6.87
CA TYR A 4 -6.72 -8.02 -7.57
C TYR A 4 -6.20 -6.91 -6.66
N LEU A 5 -4.89 -6.86 -6.50
CA LEU A 5 -4.15 -5.80 -5.84
C LEU A 5 -3.24 -5.17 -6.89
N THR A 6 -3.39 -3.87 -7.11
CA THR A 6 -2.57 -3.10 -8.03
C THR A 6 -1.79 -2.08 -7.22
N ILE A 7 -0.48 -2.03 -7.42
CA ILE A 7 0.42 -1.10 -6.74
C ILE A 7 1.18 -0.34 -7.82
N PHE A 8 1.07 0.98 -7.83
CA PHE A 8 1.71 1.82 -8.84
C PHE A 8 1.93 3.27 -8.38
N PRO A 9 2.91 3.99 -8.94
CA PRO A 9 4.03 3.43 -9.69
C PRO A 9 4.94 2.58 -8.77
N ASN A 10 5.64 1.61 -9.36
CA ASN A 10 6.73 0.91 -8.69
C ASN A 10 7.91 0.81 -9.68
N PRO A 11 9.04 1.52 -9.45
CA PRO A 11 9.37 2.33 -8.27
C PRO A 11 8.54 3.61 -8.10
N ALA A 12 8.27 4.02 -6.87
CA ALA A 12 7.61 5.29 -6.54
C ALA A 12 8.62 6.34 -6.06
N GLN A 13 8.44 7.59 -6.48
CA GLN A 13 9.28 8.72 -6.02
C GLN A 13 8.58 9.62 -4.99
N ASN A 14 7.30 9.91 -5.20
CA ASN A 14 6.57 10.89 -4.39
C ASN A 14 5.30 10.29 -3.77
N ASN A 15 4.58 9.50 -4.56
CA ASN A 15 3.34 8.89 -4.12
C ASN A 15 3.25 7.44 -4.59
N LEU A 16 2.62 6.62 -3.77
CA LEU A 16 2.26 5.24 -4.05
C LEU A 16 0.74 5.14 -4.01
N GLN A 17 0.17 4.58 -5.07
CA GLN A 17 -1.24 4.26 -5.18
C GLN A 17 -1.40 2.75 -5.02
N ILE A 18 -2.26 2.35 -4.09
CA ILE A 18 -2.64 0.96 -3.86
C ILE A 18 -4.13 0.86 -4.15
N GLU A 19 -4.52 0.01 -5.08
CA GLU A 19 -5.92 -0.23 -5.45
C GLU A 19 -6.24 -1.70 -5.28
N TRP A 20 -7.43 -2.00 -4.74
CA TRP A 20 -7.87 -3.36 -4.57
C TRP A 20 -9.31 -3.56 -5.00
N SER A 21 -9.58 -4.74 -5.53
CA SER A 21 -10.93 -5.17 -5.90
C SER A 21 -11.26 -6.52 -5.26
N GLY A 22 -12.53 -6.65 -4.90
CA GLY A 22 -13.07 -7.82 -4.22
C GLY A 22 -14.30 -7.46 -3.41
N GLU A 23 -15.05 -8.48 -3.01
CA GLU A 23 -16.22 -8.36 -2.13
C GLU A 23 -15.83 -8.28 -0.65
N LYS A 24 -14.63 -8.77 -0.30
CA LYS A 24 -14.11 -8.72 1.07
C LYS A 24 -13.35 -7.42 1.31
N GLU A 25 -13.67 -6.75 2.40
CA GLU A 25 -12.91 -5.62 2.93
C GLU A 25 -11.48 -6.05 3.28
N ILE A 26 -10.52 -5.15 3.01
CA ILE A 26 -9.18 -5.22 3.58
C ILE A 26 -9.27 -4.50 4.92
N GLU A 27 -8.97 -5.17 6.02
CA GLU A 27 -9.03 -4.58 7.36
C GLU A 27 -7.81 -3.70 7.65
N GLN A 28 -6.66 -4.03 7.06
CA GLN A 28 -5.39 -3.42 7.38
C GLN A 28 -4.40 -3.51 6.22
N ILE A 29 -3.60 -2.46 6.05
CA ILE A 29 -2.45 -2.41 5.15
C ILE A 29 -1.20 -2.09 5.97
N GLU A 30 -0.13 -2.86 5.77
CA GLU A 30 1.17 -2.68 6.40
C GLU A 30 2.26 -2.59 5.33
N ILE A 31 3.24 -1.74 5.57
CA ILE A 31 4.40 -1.58 4.69
C ILE A 31 5.67 -1.80 5.49
N TYR A 32 6.54 -2.60 4.91
CA TYR A 32 7.80 -3.05 5.48
C TYR A 32 8.95 -2.56 4.62
N ASN A 33 10.07 -2.21 5.24
CA ASN A 33 11.31 -2.01 4.49
C ASN A 33 11.96 -3.36 4.11
N ALA A 34 13.05 -3.31 3.35
CA ALA A 34 13.82 -4.49 2.94
C ALA A 34 14.37 -5.34 4.12
N SER A 35 14.46 -4.78 5.33
CA SER A 35 14.86 -5.54 6.53
C SER A 35 13.69 -6.23 7.24
N GLY A 36 12.46 -6.13 6.71
CA GLY A 36 11.26 -6.65 7.35
C GLY A 36 10.75 -5.81 8.53
N LYS A 37 11.24 -4.58 8.70
CA LYS A 37 10.75 -3.65 9.73
C LYS A 37 9.54 -2.89 9.19
N THR A 38 8.43 -2.88 9.93
CA THR A 38 7.26 -2.06 9.62
C THR A 38 7.63 -0.59 9.67
N ILE A 39 7.32 0.14 8.60
CA ILE A 39 7.54 1.59 8.50
C ILE A 39 6.22 2.38 8.45
N TRP A 40 5.12 1.70 8.12
CA TRP A 40 3.79 2.31 8.01
C TRP A 40 2.68 1.26 8.15
N GLN A 41 1.56 1.65 8.75
CA GLN A 41 0.38 0.80 8.95
C GLN A 41 -0.87 1.67 9.02
N GLU A 42 -1.97 1.20 8.41
CA GLU A 42 -3.29 1.81 8.55
C GLU A 42 -4.39 0.75 8.50
N ASN A 43 -5.41 0.95 9.34
CA ASN A 43 -6.64 0.18 9.29
C ASN A 43 -7.53 0.79 8.20
N THR A 44 -7.64 0.12 7.06
CA THR A 44 -8.51 0.56 5.98
C THR A 44 -9.91 0.07 6.26
N ARG A 45 -10.88 0.96 6.44
CA ARG A 45 -12.27 0.53 6.69
C ARG A 45 -13.21 0.72 5.51
N LEU A 46 -12.92 1.56 4.51
CA LEU A 46 -13.98 1.93 3.55
C LEU A 46 -13.56 2.27 2.10
N ASN A 47 -12.27 2.42 1.77
CA ASN A 47 -11.87 2.89 0.44
C ASN A 47 -11.14 1.81 -0.33
N LYS A 48 -11.56 1.44 -1.54
CA LYS A 48 -10.87 0.47 -2.44
C LYS A 48 -9.54 0.97 -3.02
N SER A 49 -9.06 2.10 -2.51
CA SER A 49 -7.85 2.77 -2.95
C SER A 49 -7.22 3.50 -1.78
N LEU A 50 -5.90 3.49 -1.73
CA LEU A 50 -5.07 4.20 -0.77
C LEU A 50 -3.97 4.96 -1.51
N LYS A 51 -3.79 6.23 -1.18
CA LYS A 51 -2.72 7.07 -1.70
C LYS A 51 -1.78 7.47 -0.57
N LEU A 52 -0.52 7.08 -0.68
CA LEU A 52 0.52 7.34 0.31
C LEU A 52 1.53 8.34 -0.23
N ASN A 53 1.98 9.26 0.62
CA ASN A 53 3.15 10.07 0.34
C ASN A 53 4.40 9.29 0.79
N VAL A 54 5.27 8.98 -0.17
CA VAL A 54 6.47 8.16 0.04
C VAL A 54 7.75 8.94 -0.25
N SER A 55 7.67 10.27 -0.41
CA SER A 55 8.82 11.11 -0.83
C SER A 55 9.98 11.11 0.15
N GLN A 56 9.74 10.75 1.41
CA GLN A 56 10.75 10.66 2.46
C GLN A 56 11.18 9.23 2.77
N TRP A 57 10.65 8.23 2.04
CA TRP A 57 11.02 6.84 2.25
C TRP A 57 12.34 6.51 1.59
N ALA A 58 13.10 5.60 2.21
CA ALA A 58 14.35 5.14 1.63
C ALA A 58 14.10 4.35 0.34
N THR A 59 15.04 4.40 -0.60
CA THR A 59 15.01 3.55 -1.78
C THR A 59 15.05 2.06 -1.37
N GLY A 60 14.23 1.24 -2.01
CA GLY A 60 14.13 -0.20 -1.70
C GLY A 60 13.14 -0.55 -0.58
N VAL A 61 12.29 0.41 -0.21
CA VAL A 61 10.98 0.17 0.41
C VAL A 61 9.98 -0.23 -0.65
#